data_AF-A0A954UI21-F1
#
_entry.id   AF-A0A954UI21-F1
#
_cell.length_a   1.000
_cell.length_b   1.000
_cell.length_c   1.000
_cell.angle_alpha   90.00
_cell.angle_beta   90.00
_cell.angle_gamma   90.00
#
_symmetry.space_group_name_H-M   'P 1'
#
loop_
_entity.id
_entity.type
_entity.pdbx_description
1 polymer ?
#
loop_
_entity_poly.entity_id
_entity_poly.type
_entity_poly.pdbx_seq_one_letter_code
_entity_poly.pdbx_strand_id
1 'polypeptide(L)'
;GPLVAKGDYMLTRLRHDDQSGELAILRTAERNLAKCQDLHAVVEVRNEAEAFRVYAKARKLSLEIQNRGAKLKIQAERKLGAALKALKLRGGDRKSKSQLESLKLCDLGIDRNESFRWQTAASAPDELFESYCRKRQDNGLEISSANFLSYIRQTVSGNSTRARRGDHAASSKPRLRDLFPDDLDELQGHIETLAGLFEGIAERLGKQLEPVERREIPRYFQRVRRLLQSAKQHV
;
A
#
# COMPACT_ATOMS: atom_id res chain seq x y z
N GLY A 1 -27.91 23.19 34.53
CA GLY A 1 -28.53 21.88 34.86
C GLY A 1 -28.83 21.09 33.60
N PRO A 2 -29.05 19.77 33.69
CA PRO A 2 -28.42 18.73 32.88
C PRO A 2 -29.12 18.38 31.54
N LEU A 3 -29.42 19.38 30.70
CA LEU A 3 -30.15 19.14 29.43
C LEU A 3 -29.27 19.06 28.17
N VAL A 4 -27.99 19.46 28.23
CA VAL A 4 -27.04 19.31 27.12
C VAL A 4 -26.49 17.88 27.01
N ALA A 5 -26.57 17.09 28.08
CA ALA A 5 -25.97 15.76 28.20
C ALA A 5 -26.87 14.59 27.77
N LYS A 6 -28.04 14.78 27.14
CA LYS A 6 -28.88 13.66 26.68
C LYS A 6 -28.82 13.38 25.18
N GLY A 7 -28.50 14.41 24.36
CA GLY A 7 -28.35 14.27 22.91
C GLY A 7 -27.07 13.54 22.49
N ASP A 8 -25.96 13.83 23.16
CA ASP A 8 -24.66 13.21 22.85
C ASP A 8 -24.63 11.71 23.16
N TYR A 9 -25.30 11.25 24.23
CA TYR A 9 -25.28 9.83 24.61
C TYR A 9 -26.10 8.95 23.65
N MET A 10 -27.17 9.47 23.04
CA MET A 10 -27.95 8.72 22.04
C MET A 10 -27.20 8.58 20.71
N LEU A 11 -26.52 9.64 20.26
CA LEU A 11 -25.67 9.58 19.07
C LEU A 11 -24.41 8.72 19.30
N THR A 12 -23.88 8.70 20.52
CA THR A 12 -22.76 7.82 20.88
C THR A 12 -23.19 6.36 20.96
N ARG A 13 -24.40 6.06 21.46
CA ARG A 13 -24.93 4.69 21.55
C ARG A 13 -25.25 4.10 20.18
N LEU A 14 -25.87 4.87 19.28
CA LEU A 14 -26.11 4.45 17.90
C LEU A 14 -24.79 4.22 17.13
N ARG A 15 -23.75 5.04 17.37
CA ARG A 15 -22.41 4.82 16.82
C ARG A 15 -21.67 3.64 17.44
N HIS A 16 -21.95 3.25 18.69
CA HIS A 16 -21.33 2.09 19.32
C HIS A 16 -21.93 0.75 18.88
N ASP A 17 -23.25 0.73 18.64
CA ASP A 17 -23.91 -0.41 18.00
C ASP A 17 -23.40 -0.54 16.54
N ASP A 18 -23.28 0.61 15.86
CA ASP A 18 -22.56 0.95 14.60
C ASP A 18 -21.08 0.55 14.49
N GLN A 19 -20.50 -0.03 15.55
CA GLN A 19 -19.10 -0.47 15.56
C GLN A 19 -19.00 -1.92 16.02
N SER A 20 -19.90 -2.33 16.91
CA SER A 20 -19.97 -3.70 17.41
C SER A 20 -20.33 -4.69 16.28
N GLY A 21 -21.20 -4.29 15.35
CA GLY A 21 -21.57 -5.10 14.17
C GLY A 21 -20.41 -5.29 13.20
N GLU A 22 -19.71 -4.21 12.85
CA GLU A 22 -18.58 -4.14 11.92
C GLU A 22 -17.42 -4.97 12.43
N LEU A 23 -17.11 -4.85 13.73
CA LEU A 23 -16.09 -5.65 14.38
C LEU A 23 -16.48 -7.14 14.40
N ALA A 24 -17.77 -7.48 14.48
CA ALA A 24 -18.25 -8.85 14.40
C ALA A 24 -18.13 -9.42 12.97
N ILE A 25 -18.46 -8.62 11.95
CA ILE A 25 -18.27 -8.97 10.53
C ILE A 25 -16.79 -9.24 10.27
N LEU A 26 -15.90 -8.33 10.68
CA LEU A 26 -14.46 -8.49 10.53
C LEU A 26 -13.92 -9.74 11.25
N ARG A 27 -14.36 -10.01 12.48
CA ARG A 27 -13.98 -11.25 13.21
C ARG A 27 -14.43 -12.51 12.48
N THR A 28 -15.55 -12.45 11.77
CA THR A 28 -16.08 -13.58 11.02
C THR A 28 -15.25 -13.79 9.75
N ALA A 29 -14.94 -12.70 9.04
CA ALA A 29 -14.08 -12.74 7.86
C ALA A 29 -12.65 -13.21 8.19
N GLU A 30 -12.07 -12.79 9.32
CA GLU A 30 -10.80 -13.30 9.84
C GLU A 30 -10.82 -14.82 10.06
N ARG A 31 -11.91 -15.34 10.66
CA ARG A 31 -12.10 -16.78 10.86
C ARG A 31 -12.26 -17.54 9.54
N ASN A 32 -12.99 -16.97 8.59
CA ASN A 32 -13.18 -17.55 7.26
C ASN A 32 -11.85 -17.61 6.51
N LEU A 33 -11.07 -16.53 6.53
CA LEU A 33 -9.75 -16.48 5.92
C LEU A 33 -8.82 -17.55 6.47
N ALA A 34 -8.83 -17.79 7.79
CA ALA A 34 -8.00 -18.80 8.42
C ALA A 34 -8.30 -20.22 7.89
N LYS A 35 -9.58 -20.55 7.68
CA LYS A 35 -10.04 -21.87 7.22
C LYS A 35 -9.94 -22.06 5.71
N CYS A 36 -9.97 -20.97 4.95
CA CYS A 36 -10.01 -21.02 3.49
C CYS A 36 -8.72 -21.63 2.91
N GLN A 37 -8.81 -22.62 2.03
CA GLN A 37 -7.64 -23.18 1.30
C GLN A 37 -7.70 -22.91 -0.21
N ASP A 38 -8.88 -22.57 -0.72
CA ASP A 38 -9.09 -22.24 -2.11
C ASP A 38 -8.60 -20.83 -2.45
N LEU A 39 -7.84 -20.69 -3.53
CA LEU A 39 -7.29 -19.40 -3.97
C LEU A 39 -8.38 -18.41 -4.34
N HIS A 40 -9.44 -18.85 -5.02
CA HIS A 40 -10.52 -17.95 -5.45
C HIS A 40 -11.25 -17.35 -4.24
N ALA A 41 -11.63 -18.19 -3.29
CA ALA A 41 -12.24 -17.74 -2.05
C ALA A 41 -11.31 -16.82 -1.22
N VAL A 42 -9.99 -17.00 -1.23
CA VAL A 42 -9.07 -16.04 -0.59
C VAL A 42 -9.04 -14.68 -1.34
N VAL A 43 -9.13 -14.68 -2.67
CA VAL A 43 -9.25 -13.43 -3.48
C VAL A 43 -10.54 -12.70 -3.14
N GLU A 44 -11.67 -13.40 -3.02
CA GLU A 44 -12.94 -12.80 -2.62
C GLU A 44 -12.85 -12.12 -1.25
N VAL A 45 -12.33 -12.83 -0.23
CA VAL A 45 -12.13 -12.26 1.11
C VAL A 45 -11.21 -11.03 1.07
N ARG A 46 -10.16 -11.04 0.23
CA ARG A 46 -9.30 -9.87 0.03
C ARG A 46 -10.09 -8.69 -0.53
N ASN A 47 -10.91 -8.92 -1.54
CA ASN A 47 -11.70 -7.88 -2.21
C ASN A 47 -12.78 -7.32 -1.29
N GLU A 48 -13.47 -8.17 -0.52
CA GLU A 48 -14.40 -7.78 0.53
C GLU A 48 -13.72 -6.93 1.60
N ALA A 49 -12.51 -7.31 2.05
CA ALA A 49 -11.76 -6.55 3.03
C ALA A 49 -11.35 -5.16 2.51
N GLU A 50 -10.96 -5.04 1.24
CA GLU A 50 -10.67 -3.73 0.63
C GLU A 50 -11.94 -2.90 0.45
N ALA A 51 -13.04 -3.49 -0.02
CA ALA A 51 -14.33 -2.81 -0.13
C ALA A 51 -14.80 -2.29 1.24
N PHE A 52 -14.68 -3.12 2.28
CA PHE A 52 -14.97 -2.74 3.66
C PHE A 52 -14.08 -1.59 4.13
N ARG A 53 -12.77 -1.62 3.85
CA ARG A 53 -11.84 -0.53 4.21
C ARG A 53 -12.25 0.79 3.55
N VAL A 54 -12.57 0.76 2.26
CA VAL A 54 -13.04 1.94 1.51
C VAL A 54 -14.36 2.46 2.09
N TYR A 55 -15.30 1.56 2.37
CA TYR A 55 -16.56 1.89 3.03
C TYR A 55 -16.33 2.53 4.40
N ALA A 56 -15.50 1.93 5.25
CA ALA A 56 -15.19 2.42 6.59
C ALA A 56 -14.56 3.81 6.55
N LYS A 57 -13.69 4.07 5.56
CA LYS A 57 -13.09 5.39 5.33
C LYS A 57 -14.12 6.42 4.85
N ALA A 58 -14.99 6.05 3.90
CA ALA A 58 -16.05 6.91 3.40
C ALA A 58 -17.07 7.28 4.49
N ARG A 59 -17.37 6.34 5.38
CA ARG A 59 -18.25 6.52 6.54
C ARG A 59 -17.58 7.15 7.75
N LYS A 60 -16.27 7.43 7.66
CA LYS A 60 -15.46 7.99 8.77
C LYS A 60 -15.58 7.16 10.05
N LEU A 61 -15.62 5.83 9.92
CA LEU A 61 -15.56 4.92 11.05
C LEU A 61 -14.22 5.06 11.78
N SER A 62 -14.13 4.49 12.98
CA SER A 62 -12.91 4.60 13.80
C SER A 62 -11.68 4.09 13.03
N LEU A 63 -10.52 4.69 13.32
CA LEU A 63 -9.25 4.24 12.73
C LEU A 63 -8.98 2.77 13.05
N GLU A 64 -9.44 2.28 14.21
CA GLU A 64 -9.37 0.86 14.57
C GLU A 64 -10.11 -0.03 13.57
N ILE A 65 -11.36 0.30 13.22
CA ILE A 65 -12.15 -0.48 12.26
C ILE A 65 -11.49 -0.45 10.88
N GLN A 66 -11.03 0.72 10.44
CA GLN A 66 -10.31 0.87 9.17
C GLN A 66 -9.03 0.01 9.17
N ASN A 67 -8.25 0.05 10.26
CA ASN A 67 -7.01 -0.70 10.41
C ASN A 67 -7.25 -2.22 10.50
N ARG A 68 -8.35 -2.67 11.10
CA ARG A 68 -8.72 -4.09 11.10
C ARG A 68 -9.08 -4.59 9.70
N GLY A 69 -9.86 -3.83 8.94
CA GLY A 69 -10.14 -4.14 7.53
C GLY A 69 -8.86 -4.19 6.68
N ALA A 70 -7.97 -3.21 6.87
CA ALA A 70 -6.66 -3.20 6.20
C ALA A 70 -5.76 -4.37 6.61
N LYS A 71 -5.74 -4.74 7.90
CA LYS A 71 -4.99 -5.90 8.40
C LYS A 71 -5.49 -7.20 7.76
N LEU A 72 -6.81 -7.41 7.74
CA LEU A 72 -7.45 -8.58 7.13
C LEU A 72 -7.09 -8.70 5.64
N LYS A 73 -7.17 -7.57 4.91
CA LYS A 73 -6.74 -7.53 3.50
C LYS A 73 -5.28 -7.99 3.36
N ILE A 74 -4.36 -7.43 4.13
CA ILE A 74 -2.93 -7.79 4.01
C ILE A 74 -2.70 -9.25 4.40
N GLN A 75 -3.46 -9.80 5.36
CA GLN A 75 -3.40 -11.23 5.67
C GLN A 75 -3.83 -12.10 4.47
N ALA A 76 -4.89 -11.71 3.77
CA ALA A 76 -5.31 -12.41 2.56
C ALA A 76 -4.26 -12.29 1.45
N GLU A 77 -3.69 -11.10 1.24
CA GLU A 77 -2.59 -10.88 0.28
C GLU A 77 -1.36 -11.75 0.62
N ARG A 78 -0.97 -11.84 1.90
CA ARG A 78 0.13 -12.73 2.35
C ARG A 78 -0.19 -14.20 2.05
N LYS A 79 -1.42 -14.64 2.32
CA LYS A 79 -1.85 -16.02 2.06
C LYS A 79 -1.84 -16.35 0.57
N LEU A 80 -2.38 -15.45 -0.27
CA LEU A 80 -2.31 -15.56 -1.73
C LEU A 80 -0.87 -15.59 -2.22
N GLY A 81 -0.01 -14.69 -1.74
CA GLY A 81 1.39 -14.65 -2.11
C GLY A 81 2.13 -15.95 -1.78
N ALA A 82 1.85 -16.56 -0.63
CA ALA A 82 2.43 -17.85 -0.26
C ALA A 82 1.96 -18.98 -1.20
N ALA A 83 0.66 -19.05 -1.48
CA ALA A 83 0.07 -20.04 -2.39
C ALA A 83 0.60 -19.87 -3.84
N LEU A 84 0.64 -18.64 -4.36
CA LEU A 84 1.16 -18.33 -5.69
C LEU A 84 2.65 -18.69 -5.83
N LYS A 85 3.43 -18.46 -4.77
CA LYS A 85 4.85 -18.86 -4.73
C LYS A 85 5.02 -20.38 -4.74
N ALA A 86 4.16 -21.10 -4.01
CA ALA A 86 4.17 -22.56 -3.97
C ALA A 86 3.79 -23.18 -5.32
N LEU A 87 2.82 -22.58 -6.03
CA LEU A 87 2.39 -23.01 -7.37
C LEU A 87 3.45 -22.80 -8.47
N LYS A 88 4.56 -22.10 -8.18
CA LYS A 88 5.69 -21.85 -9.10
C LYS A 88 5.20 -21.55 -10.53
N LEU A 89 4.26 -20.61 -10.66
CA LEU A 89 3.73 -20.12 -11.94
C LEU A 89 4.84 -19.41 -12.74
N ARG A 90 5.80 -20.18 -13.26
CA ARG A 90 6.86 -19.69 -14.12
C ARG A 90 6.30 -19.64 -15.53
N GLY A 91 6.07 -18.43 -16.00
CA GLY A 91 6.02 -18.16 -17.44
C GLY A 91 7.37 -18.52 -18.05
N GLY A 92 7.37 -19.44 -19.00
CA GLY A 92 8.52 -19.70 -19.87
C GLY A 92 9.16 -21.06 -19.71
N ASP A 93 8.48 -22.13 -20.13
CA ASP A 93 9.12 -23.13 -20.97
C ASP A 93 8.14 -23.49 -22.09
N ARG A 94 8.55 -23.31 -23.35
CA ARG A 94 7.71 -23.60 -24.53
C ARG A 94 7.61 -25.12 -24.79
N LYS A 95 8.19 -25.97 -23.91
CA LYS A 95 8.38 -27.41 -24.14
C LYS A 95 7.85 -28.37 -23.07
N SER A 96 7.27 -27.93 -21.96
CA SER A 96 6.69 -28.86 -20.97
C SER A 96 5.23 -29.20 -21.29
N LYS A 97 5.03 -30.34 -21.98
CA LYS A 97 3.72 -31.01 -22.14
C LYS A 97 3.28 -31.64 -20.81
N SER A 98 2.93 -30.85 -19.81
CA SER A 98 2.11 -31.34 -18.69
C SER A 98 0.75 -30.66 -18.76
N GLN A 99 -0.25 -31.39 -19.26
CA GLN A 99 -1.65 -30.98 -19.35
C GLN A 99 -2.36 -30.89 -17.99
N LEU A 100 -1.66 -31.08 -16.86
CA LEU A 100 -2.23 -30.85 -15.53
C LEU A 100 -2.06 -29.39 -15.13
N GLU A 101 -3.12 -28.62 -15.36
CA GLU A 101 -3.56 -27.48 -14.56
C GLU A 101 -2.57 -26.31 -14.38
N SER A 102 -2.29 -25.61 -15.47
CA SER A 102 -1.73 -24.26 -15.36
C SER A 102 -2.83 -23.26 -14.94
N LEU A 103 -3.13 -23.15 -13.64
CA LEU A 103 -3.89 -22.01 -13.11
C LEU A 103 -3.17 -20.72 -13.54
N LYS A 104 -3.71 -19.95 -14.49
CA LYS A 104 -3.07 -18.71 -14.91
C LYS A 104 -3.50 -17.58 -13.98
N LEU A 105 -2.61 -16.62 -13.75
CA LEU A 105 -2.93 -15.43 -12.95
C LEU A 105 -4.17 -14.68 -13.50
N CYS A 106 -4.34 -14.66 -14.82
CA CYS A 106 -5.51 -14.07 -15.47
C CYS A 106 -6.82 -14.78 -15.13
N ASP A 107 -6.80 -16.09 -14.87
CA ASP A 107 -8.00 -16.87 -14.53
C ASP A 107 -8.49 -16.53 -13.11
N LEU A 108 -7.60 -15.98 -12.28
CA LEU A 108 -7.91 -15.45 -10.95
C LEU A 108 -8.16 -13.93 -10.95
N GLY A 109 -8.09 -13.27 -12.11
CA GLY A 109 -8.20 -11.81 -12.22
C GLY A 109 -7.05 -11.04 -11.56
N ILE A 110 -5.89 -11.68 -11.36
CA ILE A 110 -4.73 -11.11 -10.67
C ILE A 110 -3.69 -10.65 -11.70
N ASP A 111 -3.19 -9.42 -11.58
CA ASP A 111 -2.10 -8.96 -12.43
C ASP A 111 -0.70 -9.38 -11.91
N ARG A 112 0.33 -9.23 -12.76
CA ARG A 112 1.71 -9.60 -12.41
C ARG A 112 2.25 -8.79 -11.23
N ASN A 113 1.92 -7.50 -11.16
CA ASN A 113 2.40 -6.60 -10.12
C ASN A 113 1.73 -6.91 -8.78
N GLU A 114 0.43 -7.20 -8.78
CA GLU A 114 -0.30 -7.68 -7.60
C GLU A 114 0.31 -8.97 -7.07
N SER A 115 0.49 -9.96 -7.94
CA SER A 115 1.13 -11.23 -7.59
C SER A 115 2.54 -11.03 -7.00
N PHE A 116 3.36 -10.18 -7.61
CA PHE A 116 4.70 -9.86 -7.11
C PHE A 116 4.66 -9.21 -5.72
N ARG A 117 3.76 -8.23 -5.52
CA ARG A 117 3.60 -7.54 -4.23
C ARG A 117 3.12 -8.49 -3.14
N TRP A 118 2.17 -9.36 -3.45
CA TRP A 118 1.64 -10.35 -2.51
C TRP A 118 2.70 -11.38 -2.12
N GLN A 119 3.45 -11.90 -3.09
CA GLN A 119 4.59 -12.79 -2.83
C GLN A 119 5.67 -12.12 -1.98
N THR A 120 5.91 -10.81 -2.18
CA THR A 120 6.83 -10.03 -1.34
C THR A 120 6.28 -9.91 0.08
N ALA A 121 5.00 -9.56 0.25
CA ALA A 121 4.34 -9.48 1.55
C ALA A 121 4.36 -10.82 2.30
N ALA A 122 4.17 -11.93 1.57
CA ALA A 122 4.20 -13.30 2.09
C ALA A 122 5.59 -13.76 2.52
N SER A 123 6.66 -13.16 1.98
CA SER A 123 8.04 -13.51 2.36
C SER A 123 8.43 -12.99 3.75
N ALA A 124 7.68 -12.03 4.28
CA ALA A 124 7.90 -11.48 5.61
C ALA A 124 7.35 -12.42 6.70
N PRO A 125 8.13 -12.75 7.75
CA PRO A 125 7.64 -13.53 8.90
C PRO A 125 6.39 -12.94 9.55
N ASP A 126 5.55 -13.79 10.15
CA ASP A 126 4.33 -13.35 10.85
C ASP A 126 4.64 -12.36 11.97
N GLU A 127 5.74 -12.57 12.71
CA GLU A 127 6.19 -11.65 13.76
C GLU A 127 6.48 -10.24 13.22
N LEU A 128 7.05 -10.15 12.02
CA LEU A 128 7.36 -8.86 11.37
C LEU A 128 6.07 -8.13 10.98
N PHE A 129 5.09 -8.87 10.46
CA PHE A 129 3.78 -8.34 10.14
C PHE A 129 3.00 -7.87 11.37
N GLU A 130 2.96 -8.69 12.43
CA GLU A 130 2.31 -8.32 13.68
C GLU A 130 3.00 -7.12 14.35
N SER A 131 4.34 -7.06 14.31
CA SER A 131 5.11 -5.90 14.77
C SER A 131 4.76 -4.62 14.00
N TYR A 132 4.64 -4.72 12.66
CA TYR A 132 4.21 -3.61 11.82
C TYR A 132 2.80 -3.13 12.18
N CYS A 133 1.84 -4.05 12.31
CA CYS A 133 0.46 -3.72 12.66
C CYS A 133 0.37 -3.04 14.03
N ARG A 134 1.03 -3.59 15.06
CA ARG A 134 1.07 -2.99 16.40
C ARG A 134 1.67 -1.59 16.38
N LYS A 135 2.85 -1.43 15.77
CA LYS A 135 3.49 -0.11 15.65
C LYS A 135 2.59 0.93 14.99
N ARG A 136 1.88 0.56 13.91
CA ARG A 136 0.94 1.49 13.27
C ARG A 136 -0.22 1.83 14.18
N GLN A 137 -0.82 0.84 14.83
CA GLN A 137 -1.96 1.02 15.71
C GLN A 137 -1.61 1.87 16.94
N ASP A 138 -0.50 1.59 17.61
CA ASP A 138 -0.02 2.31 18.81
C ASP A 138 0.29 3.79 18.49
N ASN A 139 0.75 4.07 17.27
CA ASN A 139 1.03 5.43 16.81
C ASN A 139 -0.20 6.13 16.19
N GLY A 140 -1.38 5.50 16.18
CA GLY A 140 -2.57 6.06 15.54
C GLY A 140 -2.41 6.28 14.03
N LEU A 141 -1.67 5.40 13.35
CA LEU A 141 -1.40 5.48 11.91
C LEU A 141 -2.20 4.44 11.11
N GLU A 142 -2.46 4.77 9.84
CA GLU A 142 -3.13 3.86 8.90
C GLU A 142 -2.24 2.67 8.53
N ILE A 143 -2.82 1.47 8.57
CA ILE A 143 -2.26 0.24 8.00
C ILE A 143 -2.58 0.21 6.50
N SER A 144 -1.55 0.00 5.67
CA SER A 144 -1.73 -0.25 4.23
C SER A 144 -0.69 -1.21 3.66
N SER A 145 -1.00 -1.87 2.53
CA SER A 145 -0.07 -2.79 1.86
C SER A 145 1.19 -2.08 1.38
N ALA A 146 1.09 -0.83 0.89
CA ALA A 146 2.24 -0.04 0.47
C ALA A 146 3.20 0.27 1.63
N ASN A 147 2.64 0.69 2.77
CA ASN A 147 3.39 0.95 3.98
C ASN A 147 4.05 -0.32 4.54
N PHE A 148 3.38 -1.46 4.41
CA PHE A 148 3.93 -2.75 4.84
C PHE A 148 5.11 -3.18 3.97
N LEU A 149 5.00 -3.08 2.64
CA LEU A 149 6.11 -3.38 1.72
C LEU A 149 7.33 -2.49 1.98
N SER A 150 7.11 -1.20 2.23
CA SER A 150 8.19 -0.29 2.64
C SER A 150 8.82 -0.70 3.97
N TYR A 151 8.02 -1.15 4.95
CA TYR A 151 8.51 -1.65 6.23
C TYR A 151 9.35 -2.93 6.09
N ILE A 152 8.97 -3.86 5.20
CA ILE A 152 9.76 -5.05 4.87
C ILE A 152 11.14 -4.64 4.32
N ARG A 153 11.19 -3.71 3.35
CA ARG A 153 12.47 -3.27 2.79
C ARG A 153 13.38 -2.62 3.84
N GLN A 154 12.83 -1.76 4.68
CA GLN A 154 13.59 -1.09 5.74
C GLN A 154 14.17 -2.08 6.76
N THR A 155 13.42 -3.12 7.11
CA THR A 155 13.87 -4.14 8.07
C THR A 155 14.91 -5.07 7.47
N VAL A 156 14.78 -5.46 6.20
CA VAL A 156 15.79 -6.27 5.48
C VAL A 156 17.09 -5.49 5.28
N SER A 157 17.03 -4.24 4.84
CA SER A 157 18.21 -3.37 4.70
C SER A 157 18.83 -3.02 6.06
N GLY A 158 18.02 -2.88 7.10
CA GLY A 158 18.46 -2.69 8.49
C GLY A 158 19.18 -3.91 9.09
N ASN A 159 18.77 -5.13 8.74
CA ASN A 159 19.44 -6.35 9.20
C ASN A 159 20.76 -6.60 8.47
N SER A 160 20.85 -6.30 7.17
CA SER A 160 22.11 -6.38 6.41
C SER A 160 23.17 -5.40 6.93
N THR A 161 22.73 -4.21 7.37
CA THR A 161 23.61 -3.21 8.02
C THR A 161 23.97 -3.55 9.45
N ARG A 162 23.10 -4.22 10.22
CA ARG A 162 23.39 -4.67 11.60
C ARG A 162 24.32 -5.88 11.66
N ALA A 163 24.21 -6.82 10.70
CA ALA A 163 25.14 -7.95 10.56
C ALA A 163 26.56 -7.51 10.11
N ARG A 164 26.69 -6.31 9.53
CA ARG A 164 27.98 -5.70 9.14
C ARG A 164 28.51 -4.65 10.12
N ARG A 165 27.76 -4.32 11.18
CA ARG A 165 28.09 -3.31 12.22
C ARG A 165 28.31 -3.95 13.59
N GLY A 166 29.07 -5.04 13.64
CA GLY A 166 30.16 -5.03 14.60
C GLY A 166 31.13 -3.98 14.09
N ASP A 167 31.44 -2.99 14.91
CA ASP A 167 32.27 -1.81 14.61
C ASP A 167 31.53 -0.56 14.09
N HIS A 168 31.53 0.43 14.98
CA HIS A 168 31.33 1.86 14.80
C HIS A 168 29.90 2.43 14.65
N ALA A 169 29.49 3.07 15.75
CA ALA A 169 28.39 4.02 15.84
C ALA A 169 28.61 5.24 14.93
N ALA A 170 27.57 5.63 14.20
CA ALA A 170 27.14 7.02 14.03
C ALA A 170 25.74 7.03 13.39
N SER A 171 24.81 7.69 14.08
CA SER A 171 23.45 7.96 13.62
C SER A 171 23.49 8.81 12.36
N SER A 172 22.89 8.33 11.27
CA SER A 172 22.54 9.15 10.10
C SER A 172 21.22 8.65 9.56
N LYS A 173 20.23 9.55 9.49
CA LYS A 173 18.90 9.26 8.91
C LYS A 173 19.11 8.76 7.46
N PRO A 174 18.44 7.67 7.04
CA PRO A 174 18.58 7.18 5.66
C PRO A 174 18.09 8.25 4.68
N ARG A 175 18.85 8.47 3.61
CA ARG A 175 18.56 9.53 2.63
C ARG A 175 17.49 9.03 1.65
N LEU A 176 16.76 9.95 1.05
CA LEU A 176 15.64 9.62 0.17
C LEU A 176 16.07 8.75 -1.03
N ARG A 177 17.27 9.00 -1.58
CA ARG A 177 17.84 8.22 -2.68
C ARG A 177 18.20 6.78 -2.27
N ASP A 178 18.60 6.56 -1.03
CA ASP A 178 18.93 5.23 -0.52
C ASP A 178 17.67 4.36 -0.32
N LEU A 179 16.51 5.01 -0.18
CA LEU A 179 15.21 4.35 -0.01
C LEU A 179 14.58 3.96 -1.36
N PHE A 180 14.89 4.71 -2.43
CA PHE A 180 14.23 4.62 -3.73
C PHE A 180 15.18 5.01 -4.89
N PRO A 181 16.20 4.19 -5.20
CA PRO A 181 17.22 4.57 -6.19
C PRO A 181 16.65 4.68 -7.62
N ASP A 182 15.77 3.74 -8.01
CA ASP A 182 15.21 3.67 -9.36
C ASP A 182 13.96 4.58 -9.51
N ASP A 183 13.18 4.73 -8.44
CA ASP A 183 11.93 5.51 -8.49
C ASP A 183 12.18 7.02 -8.67
N LEU A 184 13.34 7.55 -8.27
CA LEU A 184 13.68 8.96 -8.45
C LEU A 184 14.07 9.30 -9.90
N ASP A 185 14.62 8.34 -10.63
CA ASP A 185 14.91 8.48 -12.06
C ASP A 185 13.62 8.31 -12.87
N GLU A 186 12.78 7.33 -12.51
CA GLU A 186 11.45 7.14 -13.11
C GLU A 186 10.52 8.35 -12.88
N LEU A 187 10.47 8.88 -11.65
CA LEU A 187 9.67 10.05 -11.32
C LEU A 187 10.17 11.32 -12.02
N GLN A 188 11.49 11.46 -12.23
CA GLN A 188 12.03 12.52 -13.07
C GLN A 188 11.54 12.37 -14.53
N GLY A 189 11.59 11.18 -15.10
CA GLY A 189 11.09 10.92 -16.45
C GLY A 189 9.60 11.21 -16.62
N HIS A 190 8.78 10.87 -15.63
CA HIS A 190 7.34 11.20 -15.64
C HIS A 190 7.09 12.71 -15.58
N ILE A 191 7.86 13.45 -14.77
CA ILE A 191 7.74 14.90 -14.67
C ILE A 191 8.18 15.59 -15.96
N GLU A 192 9.21 15.08 -16.63
CA GLU A 192 9.64 15.58 -17.94
C GLU A 192 8.58 15.34 -19.02
N THR A 193 7.98 14.15 -19.02
CA THR A 193 6.88 13.80 -19.94
C THR A 193 5.67 14.70 -19.72
N LEU A 194 5.26 14.89 -18.47
CA LEU A 194 4.15 15.80 -18.13
C LEU A 194 4.47 17.23 -18.51
N ALA A 195 5.67 17.73 -18.21
CA ALA A 195 6.07 19.09 -18.59
C ALA A 195 5.98 19.30 -20.11
N GLY A 196 6.49 18.36 -20.92
CA GLY A 196 6.41 18.45 -22.38
C GLY A 196 4.97 18.40 -22.92
N LEU A 197 4.10 17.57 -22.34
CA LEU A 197 2.68 17.56 -22.69
C LEU A 197 2.00 18.89 -22.35
N PHE A 198 2.29 19.45 -21.17
CA PHE A 198 1.73 20.74 -20.75
C PHE A 198 2.26 21.91 -21.57
N GLU A 199 3.53 21.90 -21.97
CA GLU A 199 4.10 22.89 -22.90
C GLU A 199 3.39 22.82 -24.25
N GLY A 200 3.22 21.61 -24.82
CA GLY A 200 2.50 21.44 -26.08
C GLY A 200 1.01 21.80 -26.00
N ILE A 201 0.36 21.56 -24.86
CA ILE A 201 -1.02 22.00 -24.60
C ILE A 201 -1.07 23.52 -24.46
N ALA A 202 -0.12 24.15 -23.75
CA ALA A 202 -0.08 25.59 -23.55
C ALA A 202 0.19 26.36 -24.85
N GLU A 203 1.04 25.81 -25.74
CA GLU A 203 1.26 26.37 -27.09
C GLU A 203 -0.01 26.32 -27.94
N ARG A 204 -0.76 25.21 -27.88
CA ARG A 204 -2.02 25.04 -28.63
C ARG A 204 -3.17 25.86 -28.06
N LEU A 205 -3.28 25.95 -26.73
CA LEU A 205 -4.30 26.73 -26.05
C LEU A 205 -3.99 28.23 -26.05
N GLY A 206 -2.73 28.62 -26.31
CA GLY A 206 -2.32 29.98 -26.62
C GLY A 206 -3.05 31.03 -25.79
N LYS A 207 -3.84 31.89 -26.47
CA LYS A 207 -4.59 33.02 -25.87
C LYS A 207 -5.65 32.66 -24.82
N GLN A 208 -6.02 31.38 -24.67
CA GLN A 208 -7.09 30.92 -23.77
C GLN A 208 -6.64 30.71 -22.33
N LEU A 209 -5.33 30.56 -22.09
CA LEU A 209 -4.79 30.51 -20.73
C LEU A 209 -4.56 31.92 -20.21
N GLU A 210 -4.91 32.18 -18.96
CA GLU A 210 -4.65 33.47 -18.32
C GLU A 210 -3.14 33.75 -18.27
N PRO A 211 -2.69 35.02 -18.38
CA PRO A 211 -1.26 35.36 -18.35
C PRO A 211 -0.53 34.84 -17.11
N VAL A 212 -1.25 34.65 -16.00
CA VAL A 212 -0.73 34.07 -14.75
C VAL A 212 -0.49 32.57 -14.91
N GLU A 213 -1.42 31.82 -15.51
CA GLU A 213 -1.32 30.37 -15.68
C GLU A 213 -0.15 29.99 -16.59
N ARG A 214 0.07 30.76 -17.67
CA ARG A 214 1.22 30.57 -18.56
C ARG A 214 2.57 30.78 -17.87
N ARG A 215 2.60 31.55 -16.78
CA ARG A 215 3.83 31.81 -16.01
C ARG A 215 4.01 30.81 -14.87
N GLU A 216 2.94 30.39 -14.22
CA GLU A 216 3.00 29.56 -13.02
C GLU A 216 3.23 28.07 -13.33
N ILE A 217 2.70 27.56 -14.44
CA ILE A 217 2.87 26.16 -14.81
C ILE A 217 4.36 25.80 -15.03
N PRO A 218 5.15 26.53 -15.85
CA PRO A 218 6.58 26.27 -16.00
C PRO A 218 7.35 26.42 -14.68
N ARG A 219 6.97 27.40 -13.84
CA ARG A 219 7.60 27.64 -12.53
C ARG A 219 7.39 26.47 -11.57
N TYR A 220 6.19 25.90 -11.55
CA TYR A 220 5.88 24.73 -10.74
C TYR A 220 6.76 23.54 -11.13
N PHE A 221 6.83 23.22 -12.42
CA PHE A 221 7.69 22.12 -12.92
C PHE A 221 9.18 22.37 -12.64
N GLN A 222 9.65 23.60 -12.80
CA GLN A 222 11.04 23.97 -12.42
C GLN A 222 11.31 23.82 -10.92
N ARG A 223 10.33 24.12 -10.06
CA ARG A 223 10.46 23.95 -8.61
C ARG A 223 10.53 22.47 -8.23
N VAL A 224 9.67 21.64 -8.83
CA VAL A 224 9.69 20.19 -8.61
C VAL A 224 10.99 19.58 -9.13
N ARG A 225 11.47 19.97 -10.33
CA ARG A 225 12.78 19.55 -10.86
C ARG A 225 13.93 19.88 -9.90
N ARG A 226 13.97 21.10 -9.36
CA ARG A 226 15.00 21.51 -8.38
C ARG A 226 14.95 20.71 -7.08
N LEU A 227 13.75 20.42 -6.56
CA LEU A 227 13.59 19.58 -5.37
C LEU A 227 14.10 18.15 -5.61
N LEU A 228 13.83 17.59 -6.78
CA LEU A 228 14.31 16.26 -7.15
C LEU A 228 15.83 16.23 -7.36
N GLN A 229 16.38 17.27 -8.00
CA GLN A 229 17.82 17.38 -8.19
C GLN A 229 18.55 17.55 -6.85
N SER A 230 18.00 18.35 -5.92
CA SER A 230 18.51 18.45 -4.55
C SER A 230 18.43 17.11 -3.81
N ALA A 231 17.32 16.38 -3.95
CA ALA A 231 17.18 15.03 -3.39
C ALA A 231 18.18 14.01 -3.97
N LYS A 232 18.66 14.23 -5.21
CA LYS A 232 19.71 13.42 -5.87
C LYS A 232 21.13 13.82 -5.48
N GLN A 233 21.38 15.11 -5.18
CA GLN A 233 22.70 15.70 -4.92
C GLN A 233 23.14 15.70 -3.45
N HIS A 234 22.23 15.51 -2.48
CA HIS A 234 22.61 15.25 -1.09
C HIS A 234 23.19 13.83 -0.94
N VAL A 235 24.44 13.70 -1.39
CA VAL A 235 25.44 12.62 -1.22
C VAL A 235 26.28 12.88 0.04
#